data_AF-A0A9Q3VU80-F1
#
_entry.id   AF-A0A9Q3VU80-F1
#
_cell.length_a   1.000
_cell.length_b   1.000
_cell.length_c   1.000
_cell.angle_alpha   90.00
_cell.angle_beta   90.00
_cell.angle_gamma   90.00
#
_symmetry.space_group_name_H-M   'P 1'
#
loop_
_entity.id
_entity.type
_entity.pdbx_description
1 polymer ?
#
loop_
_entity_poly.entity_id
_entity_poly.type
_entity_poly.pdbx_seq_one_letter_code
_entity_poly.pdbx_strand_id
1 'polypeptide(L)'
;MTYLTTDDQRTGSQGDFSSTLAAPPTPGDPHAIPYLTPRERQLLTLLSRAADNREISRRLGIAERTVKAHLTNLMAKIKVTSRTEAALFAYAFHGRLVGRL
;
A
#
# COMPACT_ATOMS: atom_id res chain seq x y z
N MET A 1 -57.29 28.12 -24.36
CA MET A 1 -56.48 27.09 -23.67
C MET A 1 -55.73 26.29 -24.72
N THR A 2 -54.48 26.66 -25.02
CA THR A 2 -53.67 26.00 -26.05
C THR A 2 -52.76 24.99 -25.37
N TYR A 3 -52.99 23.70 -25.63
CA TYR A 3 -52.04 22.64 -25.28
C TYR A 3 -51.08 22.45 -26.45
N LEU A 4 -49.80 22.76 -26.24
CA LEU A 4 -48.70 22.21 -27.02
C LEU A 4 -47.68 21.66 -26.02
N THR A 5 -47.84 20.37 -25.75
CA THR A 5 -46.87 19.51 -25.10
C THR A 5 -45.76 19.22 -26.10
N THR A 6 -44.59 19.78 -25.85
CA THR A 6 -43.31 19.22 -26.32
C THR A 6 -42.27 19.57 -25.27
N ASP A 7 -42.27 18.83 -24.15
CA ASP A 7 -41.07 18.77 -23.30
C ASP A 7 -40.33 17.49 -23.67
N ASP A 8 -39.21 17.74 -24.32
CA ASP A 8 -38.30 16.83 -24.98
C ASP A 8 -37.68 15.86 -23.97
N GLN A 9 -37.87 14.56 -24.21
CA GLN A 9 -37.28 13.47 -23.44
C GLN A 9 -35.75 13.54 -23.54
N ARG A 10 -35.11 14.19 -22.56
CA ARG A 10 -33.65 14.20 -22.38
C ARG A 10 -33.15 12.80 -22.07
N THR A 11 -32.86 12.08 -23.14
CA THR A 11 -32.35 10.72 -23.14
C THR A 11 -30.84 10.74 -22.93
N GLY A 12 -30.36 9.91 -22.01
CA GLY A 12 -29.04 9.28 -22.07
C GLY A 12 -27.80 10.16 -21.91
N SER A 13 -27.23 10.16 -20.71
CA SER A 13 -25.77 10.18 -20.53
C SER A 13 -25.43 9.73 -19.11
N GLN A 14 -25.74 8.48 -18.80
CA GLN A 14 -24.98 7.73 -17.80
C GLN A 14 -23.61 7.41 -18.42
N GLY A 15 -22.70 8.38 -18.36
CA GLY A 15 -21.30 8.17 -18.68
C GLY A 15 -20.62 7.39 -17.56
N ASP A 16 -20.43 6.10 -17.79
CA ASP A 16 -19.22 5.33 -17.46
C ASP A 16 -18.44 5.74 -16.19
N PHE A 17 -18.99 5.43 -15.01
CA PHE A 17 -18.16 5.20 -13.81
C PHE A 17 -17.57 3.79 -13.82
N SER A 18 -17.20 3.30 -15.01
CA SER A 18 -16.38 2.11 -15.14
C SER A 18 -14.99 2.50 -14.63
N SER A 19 -14.86 2.45 -13.31
CA SER A 19 -13.74 1.90 -12.58
C SER A 19 -12.57 1.52 -13.49
N THR A 20 -11.84 2.54 -13.96
CA THR A 20 -10.42 2.40 -14.07
C THR A 20 -9.96 2.32 -12.62
N LEU A 21 -9.99 1.11 -12.03
CA LEU A 21 -9.08 0.76 -10.96
C LEU A 21 -7.68 0.92 -11.55
N ALA A 22 -7.25 2.17 -11.69
CA ALA A 22 -5.85 2.50 -11.80
C ALA A 22 -5.26 1.81 -10.59
N ALA A 23 -4.50 0.74 -10.85
CA ALA A 23 -3.74 0.08 -9.82
C ALA A 23 -3.08 1.19 -9.00
N PRO A 24 -3.26 1.22 -7.67
CA PRO A 24 -2.74 2.30 -6.85
C PRO A 24 -1.28 2.53 -7.25
N PRO A 25 -0.83 3.79 -7.40
CA PRO A 25 0.52 4.10 -7.87
C PRO A 25 1.45 3.26 -7.02
N THR A 26 2.07 2.22 -7.60
CA THR A 26 2.71 1.18 -6.79
C THR A 26 3.93 1.82 -6.16
N PRO A 27 3.87 2.21 -4.87
CA PRO A 27 4.94 2.94 -4.27
C PRO A 27 5.92 1.87 -3.83
N GLY A 28 7.06 1.87 -4.49
CA GLY A 28 8.24 1.19 -4.03
C GLY A 28 8.88 0.28 -5.06
N ASP A 29 10.19 0.12 -4.90
CA ASP A 29 11.06 -0.60 -5.84
C ASP A 29 11.13 -2.09 -5.48
N PRO A 30 10.50 -3.00 -6.25
CA PRO A 30 10.51 -4.43 -5.96
C PRO A 30 11.91 -5.03 -6.07
N HIS A 31 12.82 -4.39 -6.83
CA HIS A 31 14.21 -4.80 -6.95
C HIS A 31 15.02 -4.48 -5.69
N ALA A 32 14.51 -3.67 -4.76
CA ALA A 32 15.17 -3.42 -3.48
C ALA A 32 15.03 -4.59 -2.50
N ILE A 33 14.03 -5.48 -2.67
CA ILE A 33 13.72 -6.58 -1.73
C ILE A 33 14.92 -7.50 -1.44
N PRO A 34 15.69 -7.97 -2.45
CA PRO A 34 16.87 -8.82 -2.21
C PRO A 34 17.97 -8.13 -1.40
N TYR A 35 18.07 -6.79 -1.49
CA TYR A 35 19.08 -5.99 -0.81
C TYR A 35 18.69 -5.56 0.60
N LEU A 36 17.46 -5.87 1.03
CA LEU A 36 17.03 -5.63 2.40
C LEU A 36 17.82 -6.52 3.35
N THR A 37 18.17 -5.98 4.51
CA THR A 37 18.74 -6.77 5.60
C THR A 37 17.69 -7.75 6.17
N PRO A 38 18.12 -8.81 6.87
CA PRO A 38 17.17 -9.73 7.53
C PRO A 38 16.18 -9.00 8.45
N ARG A 39 16.65 -7.97 9.16
CA ARG A 39 15.83 -7.17 10.08
C ARG A 39 14.80 -6.32 9.34
N GLU A 40 15.20 -5.71 8.24
CA GLU A 40 14.32 -4.93 7.35
C GLU A 40 13.23 -5.81 6.72
N ARG A 41 13.57 -7.05 6.30
CA ARG A 41 12.58 -8.02 5.82
C ARG A 41 11.57 -8.42 6.91
N GLN A 42 12.04 -8.65 8.14
CA GLN A 42 11.16 -8.92 9.28
C GLN A 42 10.20 -7.75 9.53
N LEU A 43 10.72 -6.51 9.54
CA LEU A 43 9.91 -5.30 9.69
C LEU A 43 8.85 -5.18 8.61
N LEU A 44 9.24 -5.35 7.34
CA LEU A 44 8.33 -5.28 6.21
C LEU A 44 7.25 -6.38 6.27
N THR A 45 7.63 -7.60 6.67
CA THR A 45 6.68 -8.71 6.87
C THR A 45 5.68 -8.38 7.99
N LEU A 46 6.12 -7.78 9.09
CA LEU A 46 5.23 -7.36 10.18
C LEU A 46 4.32 -6.20 9.77
N LEU A 47 4.81 -5.27 8.95
CA LEU A 47 4.00 -4.19 8.37
C LEU A 47 2.87 -4.72 7.47
N SER A 48 3.10 -5.81 6.72
CA SER A 48 2.04 -6.43 5.89
C SER A 48 0.83 -6.91 6.72
N ARG A 49 1.01 -7.11 8.02
CA ARG A 49 -0.04 -7.52 8.97
C ARG A 49 -0.66 -6.32 9.72
N ALA A 50 -0.38 -5.10 9.30
CA ALA A 50 -0.79 -3.85 9.96
C ALA A 50 -0.33 -3.72 11.43
N ALA A 51 0.69 -4.47 11.86
CA ALA A 51 1.18 -4.46 13.25
C ALA A 51 1.79 -3.10 13.61
N ASP A 52 1.37 -2.47 14.70
CA ASP A 52 1.88 -1.17 15.15
C ASP A 52 3.35 -1.22 15.62
N ASN A 53 3.98 -0.06 15.85
CA ASN A 53 5.39 -0.02 16.28
C ASN A 53 5.62 -0.72 17.63
N ARG A 54 4.61 -0.73 18.51
CA ARG A 54 4.66 -1.36 19.82
C ARG A 54 4.56 -2.89 19.72
N GLU A 55 3.84 -3.39 18.75
CA GLU A 55 3.74 -4.81 18.47
C GLU A 55 4.99 -5.32 17.76
N ILE A 56 5.50 -4.54 16.80
CA ILE A 56 6.78 -4.81 16.15
C ILE A 56 7.91 -4.83 17.20
N SER A 57 7.95 -3.85 18.11
CA SER A 57 8.96 -3.76 19.16
C SER A 57 8.94 -5.00 20.05
N ARG A 58 7.75 -5.45 20.49
CA ARG A 58 7.55 -6.68 21.26
C ARG A 58 7.99 -7.93 20.49
N ARG A 59 7.54 -8.10 19.24
CA ARG A 59 7.86 -9.29 18.42
C ARG A 59 9.34 -9.39 18.09
N LEU A 60 10.02 -8.26 17.95
CA LEU A 60 11.43 -8.19 17.61
C LEU A 60 12.36 -8.04 18.82
N GLY A 61 11.82 -7.82 20.03
CA GLY A 61 12.59 -7.63 21.27
C GLY A 61 13.46 -6.37 21.26
N ILE A 62 13.01 -5.28 20.61
CA ILE A 62 13.75 -4.01 20.51
C ILE A 62 12.91 -2.83 20.94
N ALA A 63 13.53 -1.69 21.26
CA ALA A 63 12.80 -0.47 21.59
C ALA A 63 12.03 0.10 20.39
N GLU A 64 10.88 0.75 20.64
CA GLU A 64 10.07 1.41 19.59
C GLU A 64 10.84 2.49 18.83
N ARG A 65 11.75 3.20 19.50
CA ARG A 65 12.65 4.18 18.86
C ARG A 65 13.51 3.51 17.79
N THR A 66 14.02 2.32 18.08
CA THR A 66 14.83 1.51 17.15
C THR A 66 13.99 1.00 15.99
N VAL A 67 12.73 0.60 16.24
CA VAL A 67 11.77 0.26 15.19
C VAL A 67 11.57 1.44 14.24
N LYS A 68 11.33 2.65 14.76
CA LYS A 68 11.16 3.86 13.93
C LYS A 68 12.39 4.13 13.07
N ALA A 69 13.59 4.06 13.64
CA ALA A 69 14.83 4.26 12.90
C ALA A 69 14.99 3.24 11.76
N HIS A 70 14.74 1.95 12.04
CA HIS A 70 14.79 0.94 10.99
C HIS A 70 13.70 1.10 9.93
N LEU A 71 12.50 1.54 10.32
CA LEU A 71 11.42 1.85 9.37
C LEU A 71 11.80 2.99 8.43
N THR A 72 12.39 4.08 8.94
CA THR A 72 12.87 5.19 8.10
C THR A 72 13.89 4.71 7.07
N ASN A 73 14.87 3.91 7.49
CA ASN A 73 15.89 3.37 6.58
C ASN A 73 15.29 2.38 5.57
N LEU A 74 14.38 1.51 6.02
CA LEU A 74 13.65 0.58 5.15
C LEU A 74 12.86 1.34 4.09
N MET A 75 12.07 2.33 4.48
CA MET A 75 11.23 3.13 3.57
C MET A 75 12.08 3.87 2.54
N ALA A 76 13.22 4.43 2.95
CA ALA A 76 14.17 5.04 2.03
C ALA A 76 14.73 4.04 1.01
N LYS A 77 15.06 2.81 1.44
CA LYS A 77 15.57 1.75 0.55
C LYS A 77 14.55 1.29 -0.49
N ILE A 78 13.29 1.12 -0.07
CA ILE A 78 12.22 0.72 -0.98
C ILE A 78 11.58 1.90 -1.71
N LYS A 79 12.05 3.15 -1.50
CA LYS A 79 11.54 4.38 -2.12
C LYS A 79 10.04 4.64 -1.85
N VAL A 80 9.61 4.44 -0.61
CA VAL A 80 8.28 4.83 -0.14
C VAL A 80 8.39 5.92 0.92
N THR A 81 7.32 6.70 1.07
CA THR A 81 7.29 7.87 1.95
C THR A 81 6.37 7.67 3.15
N SER A 82 5.39 6.78 3.02
CA SER A 82 4.41 6.52 4.06
C SER A 82 4.43 5.08 4.55
N ARG A 83 4.04 4.90 5.82
CA ARG A 83 3.79 3.59 6.41
C ARG A 83 2.73 2.81 5.64
N THR A 84 1.69 3.49 5.16
CA THR A 84 0.62 2.85 4.38
C THR A 84 1.16 2.31 3.06
N GLU A 85 2.01 3.09 2.39
CA GLU A 85 2.71 2.66 1.17
C GLU A 85 3.62 1.46 1.44
N ALA A 86 4.39 1.49 2.53
CA ALA A 86 5.23 0.38 2.94
C ALA A 86 4.41 -0.89 3.25
N ALA A 87 3.24 -0.76 3.88
CA ALA A 87 2.34 -1.87 4.17
C ALA A 87 1.71 -2.46 2.89
N LEU A 88 1.29 -1.61 1.95
CA LEU A 88 0.79 -2.02 0.63
C LEU A 88 1.88 -2.73 -0.17
N PHE A 89 3.10 -2.18 -0.19
CA PHE A 89 4.26 -2.81 -0.81
C PHE A 89 4.54 -4.19 -0.21
N ALA A 90 4.55 -4.29 1.13
CA ALA A 90 4.75 -5.55 1.83
C ALA A 90 3.66 -6.59 1.53
N TYR A 91 2.42 -6.15 1.40
CA TYR A 91 1.28 -7.00 1.03
C TYR A 91 1.41 -7.51 -0.42
N ALA A 92 1.70 -6.61 -1.37
CA ALA A 92 1.86 -6.93 -2.78
C ALA A 92 3.02 -7.92 -3.04
N PHE A 93 4.11 -7.82 -2.28
CA PHE A 93 5.31 -8.63 -2.47
C PHE A 93 5.51 -9.70 -1.39
N HIS A 94 4.48 -10.04 -0.61
CA HIS A 94 4.58 -10.99 0.50
C HIS A 94 5.19 -12.35 0.09
N GLY A 95 4.87 -12.85 -1.11
CA GLY A 95 5.43 -14.09 -1.64
C GLY A 95 6.96 -14.08 -1.80
N ARG A 96 7.55 -12.93 -2.16
CA ARG A 96 9.01 -12.74 -2.28
C ARG A 96 9.68 -12.53 -0.91
N LEU A 97 8.95 -12.05 0.09
CA LEU A 97 9.49 -11.80 1.44
C LEU A 97 9.62 -13.07 2.28
N VAL A 98 8.67 -14.00 2.15
CA VAL A 98 8.61 -15.22 2.96
C VAL A 98 9.30 -16.40 2.27
N GLY A 99 9.80 -16.22 1.04
CA GLY A 99 10.49 -17.26 0.30
C GLY A 99 9.55 -18.43 -0.01
N ARG A 100 8.54 -18.20 -0.85
CA ARG A 100 7.84 -19.32 -1.51
C ARG A 100 8.60 -19.70 -2.78
N LEU A 101 9.16 -20.92 -2.77
CA LEU A 101 9.31 -21.78 -3.94
C LEU A 101 7.91 -22.27 -4.37
#